data_AF-F7M1S6-F1
#
_entry.id   AF-F7M1S6-F1
#
_cell.length_a   1.000
_cell.length_b   1.000
_cell.length_c   1.000
_cell.angle_alpha   90.00
_cell.angle_beta   90.00
_cell.angle_gamma   90.00
#
_symmetry.space_group_name_H-M   'P 1'
#
loop_
_entity.id
_entity.type
_entity.pdbx_description
1 polymer ?
#
loop_
_entity_poly.entity_id
_entity_poly.type
_entity_poly.pdbx_seq_one_letter_code
_entity_poly.pdbx_strand_id
1 'polypeptide(L)'
;MNNPLHQFDKGLVEKNQIVLNVRWELKPTEWSDYVGFGSYSDAKYMFIMDVCQRVWDDLEDEDIDVIKQAYREYKEEGNPPILGEEGDEIEYE
;
A
#
# COMPACT_ATOMS: atom_id res chain seq x y z
N MET A 1 10.58 -41.50 0.56
CA MET A 1 12.05 -41.60 0.46
C MET A 1 12.64 -40.50 1.33
N ASN A 2 13.37 -40.84 2.40
CA ASN A 2 14.00 -39.88 3.32
C ASN A 2 15.48 -39.73 2.95
N ASN A 3 15.95 -38.50 2.73
CA ASN A 3 17.36 -38.21 2.48
C ASN A 3 18.16 -38.30 3.80
N PRO A 4 19.13 -39.22 3.95
CA PRO A 4 19.89 -39.37 5.20
C PRO A 4 20.83 -38.19 5.52
N LEU A 5 21.15 -37.35 4.52
CA LEU A 5 22.10 -36.23 4.66
C LEU A 5 21.44 -34.92 5.13
N HIS A 6 20.12 -34.86 5.20
CA HIS A 6 19.35 -33.70 5.67
C HIS A 6 18.51 -34.07 6.89
N GLN A 7 19.19 -34.51 7.96
CA GLN A 7 18.58 -34.61 9.29
C GLN A 7 19.03 -33.41 10.10
N PHE A 8 18.35 -32.28 9.90
CA PHE A 8 18.43 -31.22 10.92
C PHE A 8 17.93 -31.84 12.22
N ASP A 9 18.67 -31.65 13.31
CA ASP A 9 18.17 -31.96 14.64
C ASP A 9 16.80 -31.29 14.80
N LYS A 10 15.85 -31.97 15.46
CA LYS A 10 14.56 -31.36 15.79
C LYS A 10 14.85 -30.10 16.61
N GLY A 11 14.74 -28.94 15.98
CA GLY A 11 14.90 -27.65 16.64
C GLY A 11 13.98 -27.56 17.85
N LEU A 12 14.35 -26.70 18.81
CA LEU A 12 13.49 -26.37 19.94
C LEU A 12 12.15 -25.86 19.41
N VAL A 13 11.08 -26.61 19.70
CA VAL A 13 9.71 -26.15 19.42
C VAL A 13 9.30 -25.28 20.59
N GLU A 14 9.43 -23.97 20.43
CA GLU A 14 8.95 -22.98 21.39
C GLU A 14 7.43 -23.12 21.56
N LYS A 15 6.98 -23.45 22.77
CA LYS A 15 5.56 -23.69 23.08
C LYS A 15 4.83 -22.42 23.53
N ASN A 16 5.58 -21.37 23.82
CA ASN A 16 5.00 -20.09 24.21
C ASN A 16 4.73 -19.26 22.96
N GLN A 17 3.45 -19.07 22.66
CA GLN A 17 3.00 -18.13 21.64
C GLN A 17 2.31 -16.98 22.35
N ILE A 18 2.67 -15.74 21.97
CA ILE A 18 1.95 -14.54 22.38
C ILE A 18 1.22 -13.99 21.15
N VAL A 19 -0.04 -13.62 21.33
CA VAL A 19 -0.81 -12.95 20.28
C VAL A 19 -0.43 -11.47 20.30
N LEU A 20 0.27 -11.04 19.25
CA LEU A 20 0.61 -9.64 19.02
C LEU A 20 -0.49 -9.01 18.15
N ASN A 21 -1.35 -8.20 18.77
CA ASN A 21 -2.35 -7.41 18.04
C ASN A 21 -1.73 -6.04 17.73
N VAL A 22 -1.38 -5.82 16.47
CA VAL A 22 -0.84 -4.54 16.00
C VAL A 22 -1.94 -3.80 15.25
N ARG A 23 -2.20 -2.55 15.65
CA ARG A 23 -3.11 -1.63 14.94
C ARG A 23 -2.26 -0.47 14.39
N TRP A 24 -2.36 -0.25 13.10
CA TRP A 24 -1.75 0.90 12.43
C TRP A 24 -2.86 1.83 11.97
N GLU A 25 -2.62 3.13 12.08
CA GLU A 25 -3.48 4.16 11.50
C GLU A 25 -2.79 4.65 10.23
N LEU A 26 -3.38 4.33 9.09
CA LEU A 26 -2.82 4.64 7.77
C LEU A 26 -3.11 6.08 7.36
N LYS A 27 -4.20 6.67 7.85
CA LYS A 27 -4.68 7.99 7.41
C LYS A 27 -3.67 9.08 7.78
N PRO A 28 -3.07 9.76 6.80
CA PRO A 28 -2.19 10.90 7.08
C PRO A 28 -2.96 12.02 7.77
N THR A 29 -2.29 12.75 8.66
CA THR A 29 -2.90 13.88 9.39
C THR A 29 -3.26 15.02 8.44
N GLU A 30 -2.51 15.18 7.35
CA GLU A 30 -2.61 16.29 6.40
C GLU A 30 -3.07 15.84 5.00
N TRP A 31 -3.84 14.75 4.90
CA TRP A 31 -4.43 14.36 3.62
C TRP A 31 -5.27 15.52 3.07
N SER A 32 -4.99 15.90 1.83
CA SER A 32 -5.73 16.95 1.15
C SER A 32 -6.00 16.59 -0.30
N ASP A 33 -7.13 17.05 -0.81
CA ASP A 33 -7.48 16.97 -2.23
C ASP A 33 -6.81 18.07 -3.07
N TYR A 34 -5.75 18.70 -2.56
CA TYR A 34 -5.10 19.80 -3.26
C TYR A 34 -4.52 19.39 -4.63
N VAL A 35 -4.18 18.11 -4.78
CA VAL A 35 -3.46 17.55 -5.93
C VAL A 35 -4.34 16.71 -6.86
N GLY A 36 -5.66 16.69 -6.62
CA GLY A 36 -6.62 15.89 -7.40
C GLY A 36 -6.62 14.41 -7.06
N PHE A 37 -6.14 14.03 -5.87
CA PHE A 37 -6.23 12.66 -5.37
C PHE A 37 -7.60 12.33 -4.78
N GLY A 38 -8.44 13.34 -4.58
CA GLY A 38 -9.77 13.21 -4.03
C GLY A 38 -9.77 12.94 -2.52
N SER A 39 -10.90 12.42 -2.03
CA SER A 39 -11.04 11.98 -0.65
C SER A 39 -10.15 10.79 -0.35
N TYR A 40 -9.71 10.71 0.89
CA TYR A 40 -8.85 9.65 1.40
C TYR A 40 -9.53 8.28 1.24
N SER A 41 -8.75 7.26 0.90
CA SER A 41 -9.09 5.87 1.22
C SER A 41 -7.81 5.09 1.49
N ASP A 42 -7.90 4.05 2.31
CA ASP A 42 -6.76 3.15 2.55
C ASP A 42 -6.22 2.60 1.22
N ALA A 43 -7.09 2.29 0.26
CA ALA A 43 -6.70 1.78 -1.04
C ALA A 43 -5.93 2.82 -1.87
N LYS A 44 -6.35 4.09 -1.88
CA LYS A 44 -5.62 5.18 -2.55
C LYS A 44 -4.26 5.40 -1.91
N TYR A 45 -4.22 5.47 -0.57
CA TYR A 45 -2.96 5.70 0.12
C TYR A 45 -1.99 4.52 -0.05
N MET A 46 -2.49 3.28 -0.02
CA MET A 46 -1.67 2.11 -0.35
C MET A 46 -1.14 2.16 -1.78
N PHE A 47 -1.95 2.55 -2.76
CA PHE A 47 -1.51 2.69 -4.14
C PHE A 47 -0.38 3.72 -4.27
N ILE A 48 -0.54 4.89 -3.65
CA ILE A 48 0.49 5.94 -3.63
C ILE A 48 1.78 5.44 -2.97
N MET A 49 1.67 4.77 -1.82
CA MET A 49 2.83 4.17 -1.15
C MET A 49 3.51 3.11 -2.01
N ASP A 50 2.77 2.32 -2.78
CA ASP A 50 3.33 1.26 -3.61
C ASP A 50 4.03 1.83 -4.86
N VAL A 51 3.49 2.91 -5.45
CA VAL A 51 4.09 3.60 -6.60
C VAL A 51 5.35 4.37 -6.20
N CYS A 52 5.28 5.19 -5.16
CA CYS A 52 6.37 6.08 -4.76
C CYS A 52 7.34 5.46 -3.75
N GLN A 53 6.96 4.35 -3.09
CA GLN A 53 7.72 3.72 -2.01
C GLN A 53 8.04 4.70 -0.86
N ARG A 54 7.14 5.66 -0.61
CA ARG A 54 7.24 6.76 0.36
C ARG A 54 5.90 7.00 1.04
N VAL A 55 5.93 7.66 2.19
CA VAL A 55 4.73 8.09 2.94
C VAL A 55 4.27 9.47 2.47
N TRP A 56 3.02 9.84 2.81
CA TRP A 56 2.40 11.12 2.43
C TRP A 56 3.29 12.34 2.68
N ASP A 57 3.90 12.43 3.86
CA ASP A 57 4.71 13.59 4.28
C ASP A 57 6.04 13.73 3.51
N ASP A 58 6.49 12.66 2.84
CA ASP A 58 7.74 12.62 2.07
C ASP A 58 7.51 12.73 0.55
N LEU A 59 6.26 12.95 0.11
CA LEU A 59 5.92 13.14 -1.29
C LEU A 59 6.36 14.52 -1.78
N GLU A 60 7.00 14.54 -2.94
CA GLU A 60 7.40 15.75 -3.64
C GLU A 60 6.44 16.03 -4.81
N ASP A 61 6.41 17.26 -5.33
CA ASP A 61 5.52 17.62 -6.46
C ASP A 61 5.78 16.72 -7.70
N GLU A 62 7.03 16.30 -7.91
CA GLU A 62 7.43 15.39 -8.99
C GLU A 62 6.81 13.98 -8.85
N ASP A 63 6.53 13.53 -7.63
CA ASP A 63 5.91 12.23 -7.36
C ASP A 63 4.44 12.21 -7.80
N ILE A 64 3.77 13.37 -7.80
CA ILE A 64 2.36 13.49 -8.22
C ILE A 64 2.19 13.05 -9.68
N ASP A 65 3.09 13.50 -10.57
CA ASP A 65 3.07 13.13 -11.99
C ASP A 65 3.29 11.63 -12.19
N VAL A 66 4.17 11.02 -11.38
CA VAL A 66 4.43 9.58 -11.38
C VAL A 66 3.18 8.80 -10.94
N ILE A 67 2.51 9.25 -9.87
CA ILE A 67 1.27 8.63 -9.37
C ILE A 67 0.16 8.71 -10.42
N LYS A 68 -0.03 9.88 -11.05
CA LYS A 68 -1.04 10.07 -12.10
C LYS A 68 -0.78 9.19 -13.31
N GLN A 69 0.47 9.10 -13.76
CA GLN A 69 0.86 8.22 -14.86
C GLN A 69 0.65 6.74 -14.51
N ALA A 70 1.03 6.31 -13.30
CA ALA A 70 0.81 4.95 -12.84
C ALA A 70 -0.69 4.62 -12.73
N TYR A 71 -1.52 5.56 -12.26
CA TYR A 71 -2.97 5.35 -12.18
C TYR A 71 -3.60 5.24 -13.57
N ARG A 72 -3.12 6.02 -14.54
CA ARG A 72 -3.53 5.89 -15.94
C ARG A 72 -3.21 4.50 -16.49
N GLU A 73 -2.00 4.00 -16.29
CA GLU A 73 -1.60 2.65 -16.72
C GLU A 73 -2.45 1.57 -16.04
N TYR A 74 -2.69 1.70 -14.74
CA TYR A 74 -3.57 0.83 -13.97
C TYR A 74 -4.99 0.77 -14.57
N LYS A 75 -5.54 1.90 -15.05
CA LYS A 75 -6.83 1.94 -15.75
C LYS A 75 -6.76 1.36 -17.16
N GLU A 76 -5.67 1.58 -17.89
CA GLU A 76 -5.45 1.01 -19.24
C GLU A 76 -5.35 -0.52 -19.21
N GLU A 77 -4.85 -1.11 -18.13
CA GLU A 77 -4.86 -2.56 -17.88
C GLU A 77 -6.27 -3.14 -17.63
N GLY A 78 -7.29 -2.28 -17.49
CA GLY A 78 -8.67 -2.69 -17.25
C GLY A 78 -8.98 -2.97 -15.78
N ASN A 79 -8.14 -2.51 -14.85
CA ASN A 79 -8.40 -2.65 -13.42
C ASN A 79 -9.55 -1.73 -12.95
N PRO A 80 -10.31 -2.12 -11.91
CA PRO A 80 -11.39 -1.31 -11.39
C PRO A 80 -10.87 -0.02 -10.75
N PRO A 81 -11.61 1.10 -10.81
CA PRO A 81 -11.21 2.37 -10.22
C PRO A 81 -10.94 2.27 -8.72
N ILE A 82 -9.94 3.03 -8.26
CA ILE A 82 -9.61 3.14 -6.84
C ILE A 82 -10.38 4.35 -6.28
N LEU A 83 -11.43 4.06 -5.51
CA LEU A 83 -12.35 5.07 -4.99
C LEU A 83 -11.90 5.59 -3.61
N GLY A 84 -12.17 6.87 -3.37
CA GLY A 84 -12.06 7.53 -2.07
C GLY A 84 -13.23 7.18 -1.15
N GLU A 85 -13.18 7.64 0.10
CA GLU A 85 -14.28 7.56 1.08
C GLU A 85 -15.60 8.15 0.53
N GLU A 86 -15.54 9.18 -0.31
CA GLU A 86 -16.70 9.82 -0.94
C GLU A 86 -17.07 9.24 -2.32
N GLY A 87 -16.35 8.21 -2.78
CA GLY A 87 -16.61 7.56 -4.07
C GLY A 87 -15.99 8.27 -5.29
N ASP A 88 -15.11 9.24 -5.04
CA ASP A 88 -14.32 9.96 -6.03
C ASP A 88 -13.05 9.19 -6.45
N GLU A 89 -12.64 9.35 -7.70
CA GLU A 89 -11.44 8.74 -8.27
C GLU A 89 -10.22 9.67 -8.17
N ILE A 90 -9.02 9.13 -8.40
CA ILE A 90 -7.82 9.95 -8.62
C ILE A 90 -7.95 10.63 -9.98
N GLU A 91 -7.83 11.95 -10.01
CA GLU A 91 -7.80 12.75 -11.23
C GLU A 91 -6.40 12.72 -11.87
N TYR A 92 -6.35 12.49 -13.18
CA TYR A 92 -5.11 12.39 -13.95
C TYR A 92 -5.16 13.20 -15.26
N GLU A 93 -6.09 14.17 -15.34
CA GLU A 93 -6.16 15.19 -16.41
C GLU A 93 -5.05 16.25 -16.29
#